data_AF-I4ILJ1-F1
#
_entry.id   AF-I4ILJ1-F1
#
_cell.length_a   1.000
_cell.length_b   1.000
_cell.length_c   1.000
_cell.angle_alpha   90.00
_cell.angle_beta   90.00
_cell.angle_gamma   90.00
#
_symmetry.space_group_name_H-M   'P 1'
#
loop_
_entity.id
_entity.type
_entity.pdbx_description
1 polymer ?
#
loop_
_entity_poly.entity_id
_entity_poly.type
_entity_poly.pdbx_seq_one_letter_code
_entity_poly.pdbx_strand_id
1 'polypeptide(L)'
;MNIIELIGIVAGILTTVSFLPQVIKTWRYRSAKDLSLTMFICFCLGVFLWLIYGLYMNSKPIIIANFVTFILAGTILYFKIKYD
;
A
#
# COMPACT_ATOMS: atom_id res chain seq x y z
N MET A 1 -0.74 -25.68 -2.16
CA MET A 1 -0.99 -24.42 -1.42
C MET A 1 -1.66 -24.79 -0.12
N ASN A 2 -1.06 -24.46 1.03
CA ASN A 2 -1.65 -24.78 2.33
C ASN A 2 -2.61 -23.66 2.79
N ILE A 3 -3.38 -23.90 3.85
CA ILE A 3 -4.38 -22.93 4.32
C ILE A 3 -3.76 -21.60 4.77
N ILE A 4 -2.53 -21.64 5.32
CA ILE A 4 -1.81 -20.45 5.78
C ILE A 4 -1.39 -19.57 4.59
N GLU A 5 -0.90 -20.18 3.52
CA GLU A 5 -0.57 -19.49 2.26
C GLU A 5 -1.81 -18.85 1.63
N LEU A 6 -2.95 -19.56 1.62
CA LEU A 6 -4.20 -19.02 1.11
C LEU A 6 -4.66 -17.78 1.90
N ILE A 7 -4.61 -17.86 3.24
CA ILE A 7 -4.93 -16.73 4.12
C ILE A 7 -4.01 -15.55 3.82
N GLY A 8 -2.70 -15.78 3.69
CA GLY A 8 -1.73 -14.73 3.37
C GLY A 8 -2.00 -14.04 2.03
N ILE A 9 -2.34 -14.82 0.99
CA ILE A 9 -2.69 -14.29 -0.33
C ILE A 9 -3.97 -13.46 -0.26
N VAL A 10 -5.04 -13.99 0.35
CA VAL A 10 -6.32 -13.28 0.47
C VAL A 10 -6.17 -12.00 1.30
N ALA A 11 -5.44 -12.06 2.41
CA ALA A 11 -5.13 -10.88 3.23
C ALA A 11 -4.36 -9.82 2.43
N GLY A 12 -3.33 -10.24 1.68
CA GLY A 12 -2.56 -9.35 0.81
C GLY A 12 -3.42 -8.69 -0.27
N ILE A 13 -4.31 -9.44 -0.92
CA ILE A 13 -5.22 -8.90 -1.94
C ILE A 13 -6.18 -7.88 -1.32
N LEU A 14 -6.88 -8.24 -0.23
CA LEU A 14 -7.88 -7.36 0.37
C LEU A 14 -7.28 -6.04 0.87
N THR A 15 -6.12 -6.11 1.53
CA THR A 15 -5.43 -4.91 2.04
C THR A 15 -4.81 -4.06 0.93
N THR A 16 -4.32 -4.67 -0.16
CA THR A 16 -3.78 -3.91 -1.30
C THR A 16 -4.91 -3.24 -2.09
N VAL A 17 -5.96 -3.99 -2.43
CA VAL A 17 -7.09 -3.51 -3.24
C VAL A 17 -7.88 -2.41 -2.52
N SER A 18 -7.89 -2.38 -1.17
CA SER A 18 -8.54 -1.29 -0.44
C SER A 18 -7.95 0.10 -0.74
N PHE A 19 -6.70 0.20 -1.20
CA PHE A 19 -6.11 1.48 -1.63
C PHE A 19 -6.55 1.91 -3.02
N LEU A 20 -6.98 0.98 -3.89
CA LEU A 20 -7.31 1.30 -5.29
C LEU A 20 -8.48 2.29 -5.42
N PRO A 21 -9.61 2.15 -4.70
CA PRO A 21 -10.68 3.15 -4.71
C PRO A 21 -10.19 4.53 -4.28
N GLN A 22 -9.28 4.58 -3.29
CA GLN A 22 -8.74 5.85 -2.80
C GLN A 22 -7.81 6.50 -3.83
N VAL A 23 -6.95 5.73 -4.50
CA VAL A 23 -6.11 6.21 -5.62
C VAL A 23 -6.99 6.81 -6.71
N ILE A 24 -8.04 6.09 -7.13
CA ILE A 24 -8.97 6.55 -8.18
C ILE A 24 -9.64 7.86 -7.75
N LYS A 25 -10.10 7.96 -6.49
CA LYS A 25 -10.71 9.18 -5.95
C LYS A 25 -9.71 10.34 -5.96
N THR A 26 -8.50 10.16 -5.41
CA THR A 26 -7.49 11.22 -5.36
C THR A 26 -7.04 11.68 -6.76
N TRP A 27 -6.96 10.74 -7.71
CA TRP A 27 -6.65 11.07 -9.10
C TRP A 27 -7.77 11.86 -9.77
N ARG A 28 -9.02 11.38 -9.64
CA ARG A 28 -10.19 12.01 -10.30
C ARG A 28 -10.44 13.42 -9.80
N TYR A 29 -10.36 13.62 -8.48
CA TYR A 29 -10.64 14.93 -7.87
C TYR A 29 -9.40 15.82 -7.72
N ARG A 30 -8.20 15.31 -8.06
CA ARG A 30 -6.92 16.01 -7.89
C ARG A 30 -6.78 16.64 -6.49
N SER A 31 -7.24 15.93 -5.46
CA SER A 31 -7.29 16.41 -4.10
C SER A 31 -7.14 15.27 -3.10
N ALA A 32 -6.35 15.50 -2.05
CA ALA A 32 -6.20 14.61 -0.91
C ALA A 32 -6.26 15.38 0.43
N LYS A 33 -6.90 16.56 0.44
CA LYS A 33 -6.95 17.50 1.57
C LYS A 33 -7.35 16.86 2.90
N ASP A 34 -8.36 15.99 2.88
CA ASP A 34 -8.89 15.36 4.09
C ASP A 34 -8.04 14.18 4.61
N LEU A 35 -7.01 13.76 3.86
CA LEU A 35 -6.13 12.67 4.27
C LEU A 35 -4.99 13.19 5.16
N SER A 36 -4.64 12.43 6.20
CA SER A 36 -3.49 12.76 7.05
C SER A 36 -2.18 12.50 6.31
N LEU A 37 -1.36 13.55 6.13
CA LEU A 37 -0.03 13.44 5.53
C LEU A 37 0.87 12.51 6.35
N THR A 38 0.92 12.71 7.67
CA THR A 38 1.75 11.91 8.58
C THR A 38 1.38 10.44 8.53
N MET A 39 0.07 10.13 8.44
CA MET A 39 -0.40 8.75 8.30
C MET A 39 0.19 8.09 7.04
N PHE A 40 0.10 8.76 5.89
CA PHE A 40 0.61 8.19 4.63
C PHE A 40 2.15 8.10 4.60
N ILE A 41 2.86 9.05 5.20
CA ILE A 41 4.33 8.97 5.34
C ILE A 41 4.72 7.76 6.18
N CYS A 42 4.15 7.63 7.39
CA CYS A 42 4.43 6.50 8.28
C CYS A 42 4.03 5.17 7.62
N PHE A 43 2.89 5.14 6.93
CA PHE A 43 2.43 3.95 6.23
C PHE A 43 3.40 3.55 5.11
N CYS A 44 3.77 4.46 4.21
CA CYS A 44 4.71 4.21 3.12
C CYS A 44 6.08 3.74 3.64
N LEU A 45 6.60 4.34 4.73
CA LEU A 45 7.83 3.86 5.36
C LEU A 45 7.65 2.46 5.94
N GLY A 46 6.54 2.19 6.63
CA GLY A 46 6.22 0.87 7.18
C GLY A 46 6.15 -0.21 6.12
N VAL A 47 5.40 0.00 5.03
CA VAL A 47 5.31 -1.00 3.94
C VAL A 47 6.62 -1.16 3.17
N PHE A 48 7.45 -0.11 3.07
CA PHE A 48 8.81 -0.23 2.53
C PHE A 48 9.70 -1.11 3.41
N LEU A 49 9.64 -0.95 4.75
CA LEU A 49 10.35 -1.82 5.68
C LEU A 49 9.82 -3.27 5.62
N TRP A 50 8.50 -3.48 5.46
CA TRP A 50 7.92 -4.80 5.23
C TRP A 50 8.39 -5.44 3.92
N LEU A 51 8.60 -4.66 2.87
CA LEU A 51 9.16 -5.15 1.61
C LEU A 51 10.59 -5.65 1.81
N ILE A 52 11.42 -4.88 2.52
CA ILE A 52 12.79 -5.29 2.89
C ILE A 52 12.74 -6.58 3.73
N TYR A 53 11.89 -6.62 4.75
CA TYR A 53 11.71 -7.81 5.58
C TYR A 53 11.26 -9.04 4.75
N GLY A 54 10.30 -8.86 3.85
CA GLY A 54 9.80 -9.92 2.97
C GLY A 54 10.89 -10.51 2.08
N LEU A 55 11.80 -9.66 1.56
CA LEU A 55 12.97 -10.10 0.80
C LEU A 55 13.92 -10.94 1.65
N TYR A 56 14.26 -10.51 2.88
CA TYR A 56 15.09 -11.31 3.80
C TYR A 56 14.44 -12.65 4.15
N MET A 57 13.12 -12.70 4.28
CA MET A 57 12.37 -13.92 4.58
C MET A 57 12.07 -14.78 3.34
N ASN A 58 12.49 -14.36 2.13
CA ASN A 58 12.14 -15.00 0.86
C ASN A 58 10.62 -15.27 0.69
N SER A 59 9.77 -14.42 1.26
CA SER A 59 8.31 -14.61 1.31
C SER A 59 7.62 -13.89 0.16
N LYS A 60 7.32 -14.64 -0.92
CA LYS A 60 6.64 -14.08 -2.11
C LYS A 60 5.33 -13.34 -1.79
N PRO A 61 4.42 -13.86 -0.94
CA PRO A 61 3.18 -13.14 -0.62
C PRO A 61 3.43 -11.79 0.05
N ILE A 62 4.38 -11.71 0.98
CA ILE A 62 4.74 -10.47 1.67
C ILE A 62 5.35 -9.47 0.69
N ILE A 63 6.28 -9.92 -0.15
CA ILE A 63 6.96 -9.08 -1.14
C ILE A 63 5.95 -8.47 -2.11
N ILE A 64 5.10 -9.32 -2.73
CA ILE A 64 4.15 -8.87 -3.75
C ILE A 64 3.12 -7.91 -3.15
N ALA A 65 2.53 -8.25 -2.00
CA ALA A 65 1.50 -7.42 -1.38
C ALA A 65 2.05 -6.04 -0.99
N ASN A 66 3.22 -5.98 -0.34
CA ASN A 66 3.80 -4.71 0.11
C ASN A 66 4.34 -3.87 -1.05
N PHE A 67 4.88 -4.49 -2.10
CA PHE A 67 5.33 -3.76 -3.28
C PHE A 67 4.18 -3.03 -3.98
N VAL A 68 3.07 -3.74 -4.26
CA VAL A 68 1.90 -3.13 -4.92
C VAL A 68 1.27 -2.08 -4.00
N THR A 69 1.14 -2.38 -2.70
CA THR A 69 0.62 -1.43 -1.72
C THR A 69 1.46 -0.16 -1.64
N PHE A 70 2.80 -0.27 -1.68
CA PHE A 70 3.70 0.87 -1.67
C PHE A 70 3.50 1.78 -2.89
N ILE A 71 3.28 1.22 -4.08
CA ILE A 71 2.97 2.01 -5.29
C ILE A 71 1.63 2.74 -5.14
N LEU A 72 0.59 2.06 -4.67
CA LEU A 72 -0.74 2.66 -4.52
C LEU A 72 -0.75 3.76 -3.43
N ALA A 73 -0.21 3.47 -2.26
CA ALA A 73 -0.11 4.44 -1.16
C ALA A 73 0.84 5.59 -1.51
N GLY A 74 1.96 5.31 -2.18
CA GLY A 74 2.90 6.31 -2.67
C GLY A 74 2.27 7.25 -3.72
N THR A 75 1.37 6.72 -4.55
CA THR A 75 0.57 7.56 -5.46
C THR A 75 -0.30 8.52 -4.67
N ILE A 76 -1.07 8.04 -3.68
CA ILE A 76 -1.90 8.92 -2.84
C ILE A 76 -1.05 9.98 -2.12
N LEU A 77 0.10 9.59 -1.57
CA LEU A 77 1.03 10.50 -0.91
C LEU A 77 1.58 11.57 -1.87
N TYR A 78 1.92 11.20 -3.11
CA TYR A 78 2.32 12.16 -4.14
C TYR A 78 1.21 13.19 -4.41
N PHE A 79 -0.04 12.74 -4.54
CA PHE A 79 -1.17 13.65 -4.72
C PHE A 79 -1.38 14.55 -3.51
N LYS A 80 -1.23 14.02 -2.28
CA LYS A 80 -1.28 14.79 -1.02
C LYS A 80 -0.23 15.89 -0.99
N ILE A 81 1.00 15.63 -1.43
CA ILE A 81 2.09 16.63 -1.40
C ILE A 81 1.95 17.65 -2.53
N LYS A 82 1.39 17.27 -3.67
CA LYS A 82 1.31 18.14 -4.86
C LYS A 82 0.10 19.07 -4.88
N TYR A 83 -1.04 18.62 -4.37
CA TYR A 83 -2.32 19.31 -4.53
C TYR A 83 -2.89 19.91 -3.24
N ASP A 84 -2.16 19.78 -2.13
CA ASP A 84 -2.43 20.44 -0.84
C ASP A 84 -1.28 21.38 -0.47
#